data_AF-A0A0P6VWS7-F1
#
_entry.id   AF-A0A0P6VWS7-F1
#
_cell.length_a   1.000
_cell.length_b   1.000
_cell.length_c   1.000
_cell.angle_alpha   90.00
_cell.angle_beta   90.00
_cell.angle_gamma   90.00
#
_symmetry.space_group_name_H-M   'P 1'
#
loop_
_entity.id
_entity.type
_entity.pdbx_description
1 polymer ?
#
loop_
_entity_poly.entity_id
_entity_poly.type
_entity_poly.pdbx_seq_one_letter_code
_entity_poly.pdbx_strand_id
1 'polypeptide(L)'
;MSTRHRKKSLIRPLLLPLVALLFSAYFAWHGWHGAFGIEARRVLDTEAARLEAIKAELKAERSEIEKRVALLRPQSLESDMLDERARNILGFAQPNEIVIYKSATQAAVNKK
;
A
#
# COMPACT_ATOMS: atom_id res chain seq x y z
N MET A 1 66.33 49.20 41.57
CA MET A 1 65.08 49.24 40.79
C MET A 1 64.75 47.80 40.40
N SER A 2 63.75 47.18 41.04
CA SER A 2 63.43 45.77 40.80
C SER A 2 62.30 45.65 39.76
N THR A 3 62.62 45.12 38.59
CA THR A 3 61.65 44.88 37.51
C THR A 3 61.01 43.51 37.71
N ARG A 4 59.75 43.50 38.15
CA ARG A 4 59.01 42.27 38.45
C ARG A 4 58.51 41.64 37.15
N HIS A 5 59.27 40.72 36.57
CA HIS A 5 58.86 39.97 35.38
C HIS A 5 57.74 38.97 35.74
N ARG A 6 56.52 39.24 35.26
CA ARG A 6 55.36 38.37 35.48
C ARG A 6 55.47 37.15 34.55
N LYS A 7 55.58 35.94 35.09
CA LYS A 7 55.58 34.71 34.29
C LYS A 7 54.24 34.59 33.57
N LYS A 8 54.24 34.60 32.23
CA LYS A 8 53.03 34.34 31.43
C LYS A 8 52.60 32.89 31.65
N SER A 9 51.36 32.67 32.06
CA SER A 9 50.81 31.33 32.27
C SER A 9 50.55 30.68 30.91
N LEU A 10 51.25 29.58 30.64
CA LEU A 10 51.11 28.76 29.42
C LEU A 10 49.83 27.91 29.42
N ILE A 11 49.23 27.70 30.59
CA ILE A 11 48.09 26.80 30.80
C ILE A 11 46.77 27.51 30.44
N ARG A 12 46.69 28.82 30.69
CA ARG A 12 45.52 29.66 30.38
C ARG A 12 45.07 29.62 28.90
N PRO A 13 45.96 29.76 27.90
CA PRO A 13 45.55 29.69 26.50
C PRO A 13 45.21 28.26 26.04
N LEU A 14 45.63 27.22 26.77
CA LEU A 14 45.40 25.82 26.39
C LEU A 14 44.03 25.28 26.84
N LEU A 15 43.40 25.91 27.82
CA LEU A 15 42.09 25.49 28.33
C LEU A 15 40.99 25.57 27.28
N LEU A 16 40.96 26.66 26.50
CA LEU A 16 39.94 26.87 25.48
C LEU A 16 39.97 25.80 24.36
N PRO A 17 41.12 25.49 23.72
CA PRO A 17 41.16 24.42 22.72
C PRO A 17 40.91 23.04 23.32
N LEU A 18 41.31 22.79 24.58
CA LEU A 18 41.04 21.51 25.25
C LEU A 18 39.54 21.28 25.46
N VAL A 19 38.82 22.30 25.93
CA VAL A 19 37.37 22.26 26.10
C VAL A 19 36.68 22.08 24.75
N ALA A 20 37.11 22.82 23.72
CA ALA A 20 36.58 22.68 22.37
C ALA A 20 36.76 21.24 21.85
N LEU A 21 37.93 20.64 22.05
CA LEU A 21 38.24 19.28 21.61
C LEU A 21 37.38 18.23 22.35
N LEU A 22 37.14 18.42 23.65
CA LEU A 22 36.21 17.57 24.42
C LEU A 22 34.78 17.66 23.89
N PHE A 23 34.27 18.86 23.61
CA PHE A 23 32.95 19.04 23.01
C PHE A 23 32.88 18.40 21.62
N SER A 24 33.88 18.63 20.76
CA SER A 24 33.93 18.02 19.43
C SER A 24 33.95 16.49 19.51
N ALA A 25 34.73 15.91 20.43
CA ALA A 25 34.75 14.46 20.63
C ALA A 25 33.40 13.92 21.11
N TYR A 26 32.75 14.62 22.06
CA TYR A 26 31.42 14.25 22.55
C TYR A 26 30.37 14.27 21.42
N PHE A 27 30.34 15.36 20.64
CA PHE A 27 29.42 15.47 19.50
C PHE A 27 29.73 14.46 18.39
N ALA A 28 31.01 14.17 18.13
CA ALA A 28 31.39 13.15 17.16
C ALA A 28 30.93 11.74 17.60
N TRP A 29 31.13 11.40 18.88
CA TRP A 29 30.68 10.14 19.45
C TRP A 29 29.15 10.02 19.42
N HIS A 30 28.43 11.06 19.86
CA HIS A 30 26.97 11.09 19.85
C HIS A 30 26.37 11.17 18.45
N GLY A 31 27.05 11.78 17.48
CA GLY A 31 26.64 11.78 16.09
C GLY A 31 26.80 10.40 15.44
N TRP A 32 27.85 9.67 15.82
CA TRP A 32 28.11 8.31 15.34
C TRP A 32 27.15 7.28 15.96
N HIS A 33 26.92 7.34 17.28
CA HIS A 33 26.09 6.37 18.03
C HIS A 33 24.63 6.82 18.23
N GLY A 34 24.29 8.06 17.88
CA GLY A 34 22.95 8.61 18.08
C GLY A 34 21.94 8.14 17.04
N ALA A 35 20.67 8.32 17.35
CA ALA A 35 19.52 7.92 16.52
C ALA A 35 19.47 8.55 15.10
N PHE A 36 20.39 9.46 14.76
CA PHE A 36 20.55 10.08 13.44
C PHE A 36 21.79 9.59 12.68
N GLY A 37 22.53 8.63 13.24
CA GLY A 37 23.69 8.01 12.62
C GLY A 37 23.32 7.25 11.34
N ILE A 38 24.34 6.97 10.53
CA ILE A 38 24.22 6.27 9.25
C ILE A 38 23.46 4.94 9.43
N GLU A 39 23.65 4.27 10.57
CA GLU A 39 23.00 2.98 10.85
C GLU A 39 21.49 3.11 11.09
N ALA A 40 21.03 4.15 11.78
CA ALA A 40 19.61 4.40 11.99
C ALA A 40 18.89 4.68 10.66
N ARG A 41 19.57 5.39 9.73
CA ARG A 41 19.07 5.58 8.36
C ARG A 41 18.95 4.25 7.62
N ARG A 42 19.93 3.36 7.71
CA ARG A 42 19.87 2.04 7.05
C ARG A 42 18.67 1.22 7.52
N VAL A 43 18.39 1.19 8.83
CA VAL A 43 17.22 0.49 9.38
C VAL A 43 15.92 1.10 8.86
N LEU A 44 15.80 2.43 8.88
CA LEU A 44 14.63 3.14 8.37
C LEU A 44 14.42 2.92 6.86
N ASP A 45 15.49 2.95 6.07
CA ASP A 45 15.45 2.72 4.63
C ASP A 45 15.00 1.27 4.32
N THR A 46 15.47 0.30 5.11
CA THR A 46 15.05 -1.11 4.95
C THR A 46 13.57 -1.31 5.28
N GLU A 47 13.07 -0.65 6.33
CA GLU A 47 11.67 -0.73 6.71
C GLU A 47 10.77 0.02 5.72
N ALA A 48 11.22 1.17 5.23
CA ALA A 48 10.54 1.89 4.16
C ALA A 48 10.39 1.04 2.90
N ALA A 49 11.48 0.39 2.46
CA ALA A 49 11.46 -0.50 1.30
C ALA A 49 10.50 -1.70 1.51
N ARG A 50 10.48 -2.28 2.71
CA ARG A 50 9.54 -3.36 3.06
C ARG A 50 8.09 -2.89 2.98
N LEU A 51 7.78 -1.73 3.56
CA LEU A 51 6.42 -1.18 3.57
C LEU A 51 5.97 -0.78 2.16
N GLU A 52 6.87 -0.28 1.32
CA GLU A 52 6.58 0.01 -0.09
C GLU A 52 6.24 -1.26 -0.88
N ALA A 53 6.97 -2.36 -0.65
CA ALA A 53 6.68 -3.64 -1.28
C ALA A 53 5.29 -4.16 -0.88
N ILE A 54 4.97 -4.15 0.42
CA ILE A 54 3.65 -4.55 0.93
C ILE A 54 2.55 -3.67 0.32
N LYS A 55 2.76 -2.36 0.26
CA LYS A 55 1.81 -1.41 -0.34
C LYS A 55 1.58 -1.71 -1.82
N ALA A 56 2.62 -2.06 -2.56
CA ALA A 56 2.51 -2.42 -3.98
C ALA A 56 1.69 -3.70 -4.17
N GLU A 57 1.93 -4.71 -3.34
CA GLU A 57 1.19 -5.98 -3.34
C GLU A 57 -0.30 -5.76 -3.04
N LEU A 58 -0.64 -5.08 -1.94
CA LEU A 58 -2.03 -4.78 -1.59
C LEU A 58 -2.73 -3.94 -2.65
N LYS A 59 -2.02 -3.02 -3.30
CA LYS A 59 -2.58 -2.21 -4.39
C LYS A 59 -2.90 -3.07 -5.62
N ALA A 60 -2.07 -4.06 -5.93
CA ALA A 60 -2.31 -5.00 -7.02
C ALA A 60 -3.55 -5.86 -6.73
N GLU A 61 -3.64 -6.42 -5.52
CA GLU A 61 -4.80 -7.21 -5.08
C GLU A 61 -6.09 -6.38 -5.14
N ARG A 62 -6.05 -5.16 -4.60
CA ARG A 62 -7.18 -4.23 -4.67
C ARG A 62 -7.60 -3.97 -6.11
N SER A 63 -6.66 -3.72 -7.01
CA SER A 63 -6.97 -3.46 -8.43
C SER A 63 -7.63 -4.66 -9.10
N GLU A 64 -7.20 -5.88 -8.76
CA GLU A 64 -7.82 -7.09 -9.30
C GLU A 64 -9.26 -7.26 -8.80
N ILE A 65 -9.49 -7.05 -7.51
CA ILE A 65 -10.83 -7.10 -6.92
C ILE A 65 -11.71 -6.00 -7.52
N GLU A 66 -11.20 -4.78 -7.68
CA GLU A 66 -11.94 -3.68 -8.29
C GLU A 66 -12.34 -3.98 -9.73
N LYS A 67 -11.48 -4.64 -10.52
CA LYS A 67 -11.85 -5.11 -11.86
C LYS A 67 -12.96 -6.14 -11.82
N ARG A 68 -12.88 -7.12 -10.91
CA ARG A 68 -13.93 -8.15 -10.73
C ARG A 68 -15.25 -7.53 -10.28
N VAL A 69 -15.21 -6.59 -9.34
CA VAL A 69 -16.40 -5.85 -8.87
C VAL A 69 -16.96 -4.96 -9.98
N ALA A 70 -16.12 -4.33 -10.81
CA ALA A 70 -16.58 -3.56 -11.96
C ALA A 70 -17.33 -4.44 -12.96
N LEU A 71 -16.88 -5.68 -13.19
CA LEU A 71 -17.59 -6.67 -14.01
C LEU A 71 -18.93 -7.14 -13.40
N LEU A 72 -19.06 -7.07 -12.07
CA LEU A 72 -20.27 -7.44 -11.33
C LEU A 72 -21.20 -6.25 -11.04
N ARG A 73 -20.82 -5.02 -11.42
CA ARG A 73 -21.58 -3.82 -11.09
C ARG A 73 -22.84 -3.72 -11.96
N PRO A 74 -24.03 -3.48 -11.37
CA PRO A 74 -25.30 -3.44 -12.08
C PRO A 74 -25.46 -2.31 -13.11
N GLN A 75 -24.57 -1.31 -13.12
CA GLN A 75 -24.60 -0.24 -14.12
C GLN A 75 -24.21 -0.73 -15.53
N SER A 76 -23.70 -1.96 -15.67
CA SER A 76 -23.58 -2.67 -16.95
C SER A 76 -24.42 -3.95 -17.01
N LEU A 77 -25.24 -4.27 -15.99
CA LEU A 77 -26.27 -5.31 -16.14
C LEU A 77 -27.41 -4.67 -16.94
N GLU A 78 -27.44 -4.94 -18.25
CA GLU A 78 -28.57 -4.58 -19.09
C GLU A 78 -29.87 -5.14 -18.49
N SER A 79 -30.91 -4.30 -18.41
CA SER A 79 -32.23 -4.71 -17.87
C SER A 79 -32.77 -5.95 -18.57
N ASP A 80 -32.42 -6.14 -19.84
CA ASP A 80 -32.82 -7.27 -20.67
C ASP A 80 -32.29 -8.59 -20.13
N MET A 81 -31.07 -8.63 -19.57
CA MET A 81 -30.56 -9.84 -18.92
C MET A 81 -31.32 -10.16 -17.62
N LEU A 82 -31.79 -9.14 -16.91
CA LEU A 82 -32.62 -9.31 -15.72
C LEU A 82 -34.00 -9.86 -16.10
N ASP A 83 -34.56 -9.35 -17.19
CA ASP A 83 -35.86 -9.76 -17.73
C ASP A 83 -35.82 -11.20 -18.28
N GLU A 84 -34.75 -11.59 -18.97
CA GLU A 84 -34.50 -12.97 -19.42
C GLU A 84 -34.37 -13.95 -18.23
N ARG A 85 -33.73 -13.51 -17.14
CA ARG A 85 -33.60 -14.34 -15.93
C ARG A 85 -34.94 -14.46 -15.20
N ALA A 86 -35.73 -13.38 -15.15
CA ALA A 86 -37.08 -13.39 -14.60
C ALA A 86 -38.03 -14.29 -15.42
N ARG A 87 -37.96 -14.23 -16.75
CA ARG A 87 -38.70 -15.11 -17.66
C ARG A 87 -38.35 -16.59 -17.45
N ASN A 88 -37.06 -16.92 -17.35
CA ASN A 88 -36.61 -18.30 -17.14
C ASN A 88 -36.95 -18.88 -15.76
N ILE A 89 -36.87 -18.07 -14.69
CA ILE A 89 -37.08 -18.56 -13.31
C ILE A 89 -38.57 -18.51 -12.92
N LEU A 90 -39.26 -17.42 -13.26
CA LEU A 90 -40.64 -17.17 -12.82
C LEU A 90 -41.68 -17.51 -13.89
N GLY A 91 -41.27 -17.85 -15.12
CA GLY A 91 -42.20 -18.13 -16.23
C GLY A 91 -43.01 -16.90 -16.64
N PHE A 92 -42.48 -15.70 -16.41
CA PHE A 92 -43.22 -14.45 -16.56
C PHE A 92 -43.32 -14.05 -18.05
N ALA A 93 -44.41 -14.41 -18.72
CA ALA A 93 -44.72 -13.95 -20.07
C ALA A 93 -45.52 -12.63 -20.01
N GLN A 94 -45.22 -11.67 -20.89
CA GLN A 94 -46.03 -10.44 -20.94
C GLN A 94 -47.46 -10.76 -21.43
N PRO A 95 -48.48 -9.96 -21.08
CA PRO A 95 -49.88 -10.21 -21.44
C PRO A 95 -50.13 -10.41 -22.95
N ASN A 96 -49.20 -9.96 -23.80
CA ASN A 96 -49.31 -9.99 -25.26
C ASN A 96 -48.39 -11.04 -25.92
N GLU A 97 -47.73 -11.94 -25.17
CA GLU A 97 -46.85 -12.98 -25.73
C GLU A 97 -47.54 -14.34 -25.87
N ILE A 98 -47.31 -15.01 -27.00
CA ILE A 98 -47.85 -16.34 -27.32
C ILE A 98 -46.80 -17.40 -26.99
N VAL A 99 -47.05 -18.22 -25.97
CA VAL A 99 -46.18 -19.34 -25.60
C VAL A 99 -46.55 -20.59 -26.39
N ILE A 100 -45.70 -21.01 -27.33
CA ILE A 100 -45.89 -22.23 -28.13
C ILE A 100 -45.20 -23.40 -27.42
N TYR A 101 -45.96 -24.22 -26.72
CA TYR A 101 -45.48 -25.51 -26.24
C TYR A 101 -45.38 -26.48 -27.43
N LYS A 102 -44.16 -26.87 -27.82
CA LYS A 102 -43.97 -28.01 -28.72
C LYS A 102 -44.39 -29.28 -27.99
N SER A 103 -45.67 -29.65 -28.11
CA SER A 103 -46.12 -30.98 -27.74
C SER A 103 -45.32 -31.98 -28.59
N ALA A 104 -44.72 -32.97 -27.92
CA ALA A 104 -44.07 -34.09 -28.57
C ALA A 104 -45.12 -34.94 -29.31
N THR A 105 -45.59 -34.44 -30.47
CA THR A 105 -46.62 -35.11 -31.29
C THR A 105 -45.99 -36.09 -32.29
N GLN A 106 -44.75 -36.54 -32.10
CA GLN A 106 -44.08 -37.45 -33.05
C GLN A 106 -43.44 -38.70 -32.43
N ALA A 107 -43.82 -39.10 -31.22
CA ALA A 107 -43.37 -40.39 -30.65
C ALA A 107 -44.33 -41.57 -30.89
N ALA A 108 -45.51 -41.35 -31.49
CA ALA A 108 -46.56 -42.38 -31.55
C ALA A 108 -46.97 -42.84 -32.96
N VAL A 109 -46.22 -42.51 -34.02
CA VAL A 109 -46.60 -42.85 -35.41
C VAL A 109 -45.79 -44.00 -36.03
N ASN A 110 -44.76 -44.54 -35.37
CA ASN A 110 -43.99 -45.65 -35.92
C ASN A 110 -43.91 -46.86 -34.99
N LYS A 111 -45.04 -47.58 -34.87
CA LYS A 111 -45.04 -48.99 -34.45
C LYS A 111 -46.28 -49.70 -34.99
N LYS A 112 -46.26 -50.07 -36.26
CA LYS A 112 -47.03 -51.17 -36.82
C LYS A 112 -46.22 -51.84 -37.92
#